data_AF-A0A2E8RVI5-F1
#
_entry.id   AF-A0A2E8RVI5-F1
#
_cell.length_a   1.000
_cell.length_b   1.000
_cell.length_c   1.000
_cell.angle_alpha   90.00
_cell.angle_beta   90.00
_cell.angle_gamma   90.00
#
_symmetry.space_group_name_H-M   'P 1'
#
loop_
_entity.id
_entity.type
_entity.pdbx_description
1 polymer ?
#
loop_
_entity_poly.entity_id
_entity_poly.type
_entity_poly.pdbx_seq_one_letter_code
_entity_poly.pdbx_strand_id
1 'polypeptide(L)'
;MRWPMTSILRVEDPAARSRRSVGMVRIAACIALLLPGACSDPGVECLNPLPVDCVPQYEPTFENVYSNTLEASCSVGGGSCHTSQGAKGGLVLDDPDTAYQHLVEESARVIPGDPECSPLMWRLEAAEPGQVMPPGSPLSEIERCAIMTWIRDGAKR
;
A
#
# COMPACT_ATOMS: atom_id res chain seq x y z
N MET A 1 -53.74 19.94 22.91
CA MET A 1 -53.51 19.14 24.14
C MET A 1 -52.20 19.59 24.76
N ARG A 2 -52.17 19.58 26.09
CA ARG A 2 -51.22 20.25 27.00
C ARG A 2 -49.77 19.76 26.87
N TRP A 3 -48.84 20.72 26.98
CA TRP A 3 -47.43 20.51 27.37
C TRP A 3 -47.32 20.19 28.87
N PRO A 4 -46.21 19.57 29.31
CA PRO A 4 -45.23 20.30 30.15
C PRO A 4 -43.79 20.07 29.62
N MET A 5 -42.91 21.07 29.46
CA MET A 5 -42.21 21.93 30.44
C MET A 5 -41.42 21.20 31.54
N THR A 6 -40.11 21.01 31.34
CA THR A 6 -39.07 21.02 32.39
C THR A 6 -37.73 21.37 31.72
N SER A 7 -37.26 22.63 31.78
CA SER A 7 -36.40 23.25 32.82
C SER A 7 -34.97 22.66 32.83
N ILE A 8 -33.99 23.33 32.19
CA ILE A 8 -32.93 24.16 32.83
C ILE A 8 -32.01 23.27 33.69
N LEU A 9 -30.72 23.07 33.37
CA LEU A 9 -29.65 23.97 33.79
C LEU A 9 -28.40 23.87 32.89
N ARG A 10 -28.03 25.03 32.35
CA ARG A 10 -26.69 25.44 31.94
C ARG A 10 -25.89 25.74 33.21
N VAL A 11 -24.72 25.14 33.36
CA VAL A 11 -23.70 25.63 34.30
C VAL A 11 -22.51 26.06 33.46
N GLU A 12 -22.37 27.37 33.29
CA GLU A 12 -21.11 28.02 32.96
C GLU A 12 -20.53 28.54 34.27
N ASP A 13 -19.24 28.33 34.53
CA ASP A 13 -18.51 29.14 35.51
C ASP A 13 -16.99 28.99 35.31
N PRO A 14 -16.16 29.92 35.83
CA PRO A 14 -15.28 30.70 34.99
C PRO A 14 -13.80 30.61 35.38
N ALA A 15 -12.96 31.10 34.48
CA ALA A 15 -11.68 31.76 34.72
C ALA A 15 -10.81 31.28 35.90
N ALA A 16 -9.82 30.44 35.60
CA ALA A 16 -8.56 30.41 36.35
C ALA A 16 -7.40 30.87 35.44
N ARG A 17 -7.12 32.17 35.54
CA ARG A 17 -5.91 32.82 35.03
C ARG A 17 -4.69 32.28 35.77
N SER A 18 -3.65 31.89 35.04
CA SER A 18 -2.27 31.92 35.56
C SER A 18 -1.29 32.26 34.44
N ARG A 19 -0.87 33.53 34.41
CA ARG A 19 0.35 33.99 33.75
C ARG A 19 1.55 33.38 34.47
N ARG A 20 2.39 32.63 33.77
CA ARG A 20 3.80 32.38 34.14
C ARG A 20 4.61 32.33 32.84
N SER A 21 5.26 33.42 32.48
CA SER A 21 6.67 33.75 32.79
C SER A 21 7.54 33.41 31.59
N VAL A 22 7.80 34.43 30.77
CA VAL A 22 8.93 34.49 29.84
C VAL A 22 10.20 34.28 30.66
N GLY A 23 10.99 33.25 30.35
CA GLY A 23 12.21 32.95 31.08
C GLY A 23 13.04 31.86 30.43
N MET A 24 14.12 32.30 29.75
CA MET A 24 15.31 31.53 29.38
C MET A 24 15.14 30.42 28.34
N VAL A 25 15.27 30.86 27.09
CA VAL A 25 16.27 30.34 26.13
C VAL A 25 17.32 29.47 26.84
N ARG A 26 17.22 28.16 26.68
CA ARG A 26 18.37 27.26 26.78
C ARG A 26 18.55 26.62 25.42
N ILE A 27 19.45 27.25 24.67
CA ILE A 27 20.13 26.68 23.51
C ILE A 27 20.75 25.36 24.01
N ALA A 28 20.08 24.25 23.74
CA ALA A 28 20.68 22.93 23.83
C ALA A 28 21.05 22.53 22.41
N ALA A 29 22.34 22.73 22.14
CA ALA A 29 23.12 22.36 20.97
C ALA A 29 22.43 21.43 19.96
N CYS A 30 22.33 21.91 18.73
CA CYS A 30 22.29 21.09 17.53
C CYS A 30 23.50 20.14 17.53
N ILE A 31 23.32 18.91 17.99
CA ILE A 31 24.18 17.82 17.57
C ILE A 31 23.62 17.37 16.22
N ALA A 32 24.09 18.04 15.17
CA ALA A 32 23.96 17.57 13.80
C ALA A 32 24.85 16.33 13.66
N LEU A 33 24.33 15.19 14.12
CA LEU A 33 24.84 13.88 13.74
C LEU A 33 24.47 13.69 12.27
N LEU A 34 25.48 13.92 11.41
CA LEU A 34 25.48 13.51 10.01
C LEU A 34 25.41 11.98 9.95
N LEU A 35 24.21 11.44 10.07
CA LEU A 35 23.92 10.07 9.67
C LEU A 35 23.42 10.12 8.23
N PRO A 36 24.13 9.52 7.26
CA PRO A 36 23.61 9.38 5.92
C PRO A 36 22.43 8.40 5.97
N GLY A 37 21.27 8.88 5.50
CA GLY A 37 20.17 8.09 4.94
C GLY A 37 19.76 6.81 5.69
N ALA A 38 18.80 6.93 6.59
CA ALA A 38 17.87 5.84 6.87
C ALA A 38 16.51 6.45 7.17
N CYS A 39 15.74 6.74 6.11
CA CYS A 39 14.30 6.91 6.24
C CYS A 39 13.70 5.51 6.45
N SER A 40 13.91 4.93 7.62
CA SER A 40 13.23 3.70 8.03
C SER A 40 11.94 4.13 8.72
N ASP A 41 10.84 4.12 7.97
CA ASP A 41 9.50 4.30 8.52
C ASP A 41 9.19 3.10 9.44
N PRO A 42 8.85 3.29 10.73
CA PRO A 42 8.61 2.19 11.63
C PRO A 42 7.19 1.66 11.40
N GLY A 43 7.04 0.51 10.72
CA GLY A 43 5.76 -0.19 10.77
C GLY A 43 5.48 -1.36 9.85
N VAL A 44 6.27 -1.61 8.80
CA VAL A 44 6.06 -2.79 7.95
C VAL A 44 7.41 -3.36 7.57
N GLU A 45 7.72 -4.52 8.13
CA GLU A 45 8.87 -5.31 7.72
C GLU A 45 8.60 -5.80 6.30
N CYS A 46 9.44 -5.35 5.36
CA CYS A 46 9.35 -5.80 3.98
C CYS A 46 9.63 -7.30 3.88
N LEU A 47 9.30 -7.90 2.73
CA LEU A 47 9.58 -9.32 2.53
C LEU A 47 11.08 -9.58 2.68
N ASN A 48 11.41 -10.79 3.15
CA ASN A 48 12.76 -11.30 2.99
C ASN A 48 13.15 -11.21 1.51
N PRO A 49 14.45 -10.97 1.20
CA PRO A 49 14.89 -10.69 -0.16
C PRO A 49 14.33 -11.71 -1.15
N LEU A 50 13.63 -11.20 -2.15
CA LEU A 50 13.03 -12.04 -3.18
C LEU A 50 14.15 -12.59 -4.09
N PRO A 51 13.98 -13.80 -4.64
CA PRO A 51 15.01 -14.41 -5.48
C PRO A 51 15.33 -13.54 -6.68
N VAL A 52 16.59 -13.11 -6.80
CA VAL A 52 17.08 -12.21 -7.86
C VAL A 52 17.54 -12.96 -9.11
N ASP A 53 17.60 -14.28 -9.05
CA ASP A 53 18.11 -15.19 -10.08
C ASP A 53 17.01 -15.96 -10.82
N CYS A 54 15.74 -15.65 -10.56
CA CYS A 54 14.64 -16.19 -11.34
C CYS A 54 14.64 -15.59 -12.76
N VAL A 55 14.14 -16.36 -13.73
CA VAL A 55 14.05 -15.94 -15.13
C VAL A 55 12.57 -15.78 -15.50
N PRO A 56 12.11 -14.56 -15.83
CA PRO A 56 10.75 -14.35 -16.33
C PRO A 56 10.49 -15.12 -17.63
N GLN A 57 9.27 -15.66 -17.78
CA GLN A 57 8.86 -16.36 -19.01
C GLN A 57 8.66 -15.43 -20.22
N TYR A 58 8.50 -14.13 -19.98
CA TYR A 58 8.31 -13.09 -20.98
C TYR A 58 9.08 -11.83 -20.55
N GLU A 59 9.26 -10.88 -21.48
CA GLU A 59 9.90 -9.60 -21.17
C GLU A 59 9.08 -8.82 -20.13
N PRO A 60 9.65 -8.41 -18.98
CA PRO A 60 8.92 -7.87 -17.84
C PRO A 60 8.54 -6.38 -18.02
N THR A 61 7.85 -6.07 -19.11
CA THR A 61 7.18 -4.77 -19.31
C THR A 61 5.79 -4.77 -18.66
N PHE A 62 5.24 -3.60 -18.35
CA PHE A 62 3.88 -3.52 -17.79
C PHE A 62 2.85 -4.19 -18.71
N GLU A 63 2.93 -3.96 -20.02
CA GLU A 63 2.00 -4.55 -21.01
C GLU A 63 2.00 -6.09 -20.96
N ASN A 64 3.19 -6.69 -20.89
CA ASN A 64 3.31 -8.14 -20.81
C ASN A 64 2.86 -8.68 -19.45
N VAL A 65 3.23 -8.01 -18.35
CA VAL A 65 2.79 -8.37 -17.00
C VAL A 65 1.26 -8.29 -16.88
N TYR A 66 0.65 -7.25 -17.45
CA TYR A 66 -0.79 -7.07 -17.46
C TYR A 66 -1.48 -8.20 -18.22
N SER A 67 -1.19 -8.34 -19.51
CA SER A 67 -1.91 -9.27 -20.40
C SER A 67 -1.65 -10.74 -20.08
N ASN A 68 -0.43 -11.10 -19.71
CA ASN A 68 -0.05 -12.51 -19.50
C ASN A 68 -0.25 -12.99 -18.06
N THR A 69 -0.54 -12.10 -17.10
CA THR A 69 -0.63 -12.49 -15.69
C THR A 69 -1.72 -11.75 -14.93
N LEU A 70 -1.70 -10.41 -14.86
CA LEU A 70 -2.67 -9.68 -14.04
C LEU A 70 -4.10 -9.86 -14.56
N GLU A 71 -4.33 -9.69 -15.85
CA GLU A 71 -5.65 -9.86 -16.44
C GLU A 71 -6.10 -11.32 -16.33
N ALA A 72 -5.27 -12.23 -16.86
CA ALA A 72 -5.55 -13.66 -16.95
C ALA A 72 -5.85 -14.33 -15.60
N SER A 73 -5.17 -13.91 -14.53
CA SER A 73 -5.27 -14.54 -13.21
C SER A 73 -6.08 -13.74 -12.19
N CYS A 74 -6.36 -12.45 -12.44
CA CYS A 74 -6.94 -11.57 -11.43
C CYS A 74 -8.13 -10.71 -11.89
N SER A 75 -8.46 -10.63 -13.19
CA SER A 75 -9.63 -9.86 -13.64
C SER A 75 -10.56 -10.62 -14.58
N VAL A 76 -10.19 -11.81 -15.05
CA VAL A 76 -11.07 -12.66 -15.87
C VAL A 76 -11.35 -14.02 -15.23
N GLY A 77 -12.44 -14.66 -15.67
CA GLY A 77 -12.82 -16.01 -15.22
C GLY A 77 -12.97 -16.15 -13.70
N GLY A 78 -12.36 -17.19 -13.13
CA GLY A 78 -12.33 -17.43 -11.68
C GLY A 78 -11.59 -16.35 -10.88
N GLY A 79 -10.81 -15.50 -11.56
CA GLY A 79 -10.06 -14.40 -10.97
C GLY A 79 -10.81 -13.08 -10.90
N SER A 80 -12.03 -12.95 -11.46
CA SER A 80 -12.85 -11.71 -11.64
C SER A 80 -13.13 -10.83 -10.39
N CYS A 81 -12.49 -11.13 -9.26
CA CYS A 81 -12.45 -10.35 -8.02
C CYS A 81 -11.93 -8.92 -8.20
N HIS A 82 -11.04 -8.65 -9.16
CA HIS A 82 -10.50 -7.32 -9.44
C HIS A 82 -11.04 -6.70 -10.73
N THR A 83 -12.28 -7.01 -11.09
CA THR A 83 -13.01 -6.25 -12.11
C THR A 83 -13.65 -4.98 -11.54
N SER A 84 -14.19 -4.08 -12.36
CA SER A 84 -15.01 -2.95 -11.85
C SER A 84 -16.21 -3.40 -11.02
N GLN A 85 -16.76 -4.59 -11.28
CA GLN A 85 -17.87 -5.16 -10.50
C GLN A 85 -17.39 -5.81 -9.20
N GLY A 86 -16.23 -6.47 -9.22
CA GLY A 86 -15.66 -7.16 -8.06
C GLY A 86 -14.96 -6.21 -7.08
N ALA A 87 -14.11 -5.33 -7.63
CA ALA A 87 -13.33 -4.27 -6.98
C ALA A 87 -12.75 -4.65 -5.60
N LYS A 88 -12.33 -5.91 -5.40
CA LYS A 88 -11.90 -6.38 -4.09
C LYS A 88 -10.68 -5.59 -3.62
N GLY A 89 -10.75 -5.08 -2.39
CA GLY A 89 -9.71 -4.23 -1.82
C GLY A 89 -9.51 -2.92 -2.58
N GLY A 90 -10.50 -2.46 -3.36
CA GLY A 90 -10.43 -1.23 -4.16
C GLY A 90 -9.51 -1.32 -5.39
N LEU A 91 -9.13 -2.52 -5.82
CA LEU A 91 -8.30 -2.74 -7.01
C LEU A 91 -9.19 -3.17 -8.18
N VAL A 92 -9.04 -2.45 -9.30
CA VAL A 92 -9.69 -2.73 -10.58
C VAL A 92 -8.61 -2.92 -11.64
N LEU A 93 -8.74 -3.95 -12.46
CA LEU A 93 -7.79 -4.42 -13.47
C LEU A 93 -8.53 -4.73 -14.80
N ASP A 94 -9.59 -4.00 -15.10
CA ASP A 94 -10.43 -4.22 -16.29
C ASP A 94 -9.68 -3.92 -17.61
N ASP A 95 -8.75 -2.98 -17.57
CA ASP A 95 -7.95 -2.53 -18.70
C ASP A 95 -6.56 -2.08 -18.21
N PRO A 96 -5.54 -2.01 -19.11
CA PRO A 96 -4.17 -1.72 -18.70
C PRO A 96 -3.98 -0.29 -18.15
N ASP A 97 -4.76 0.71 -18.60
CA ASP A 97 -4.66 2.07 -18.07
C ASP A 97 -5.16 2.12 -16.63
N THR A 98 -6.37 1.61 -16.38
CA THR A 98 -6.95 1.53 -15.04
C THR A 98 -6.09 0.69 -14.11
N ALA A 99 -5.56 -0.45 -14.60
CA ALA A 99 -4.68 -1.31 -13.83
C ALA A 99 -3.40 -0.58 -13.39
N TYR A 100 -2.74 0.13 -14.30
CA TYR A 100 -1.53 0.88 -13.96
C TYR A 100 -1.82 1.99 -12.96
N GLN A 101 -2.89 2.76 -13.19
CA GLN A 101 -3.33 3.81 -12.27
C GLN A 101 -3.54 3.27 -10.86
N HIS A 102 -4.32 2.19 -10.73
CA HIS A 102 -4.60 1.59 -9.42
C HIS A 102 -3.36 0.95 -8.79
N LEU A 103 -2.46 0.34 -9.56
CA LEU A 103 -1.28 -0.35 -9.00
C LEU A 103 -0.15 0.60 -8.63
N VAL A 104 0.09 1.64 -9.43
CA VAL A 104 1.31 2.46 -9.37
C VAL A 104 1.02 3.92 -8.99
N GLU A 105 -0.05 4.53 -9.50
CA GLU A 105 -0.24 5.98 -9.39
C GLU A 105 -1.11 6.40 -8.19
N GLU A 106 -2.22 5.68 -7.95
CA GLU A 106 -3.24 6.10 -6.98
C GLU A 106 -3.11 5.41 -5.63
N SER A 107 -2.64 4.17 -5.63
CA SER A 107 -2.50 3.40 -4.41
C SER A 107 -1.15 2.72 -4.42
N ALA A 108 -0.38 2.92 -3.35
CA ALA A 108 1.00 2.45 -3.17
C ALA A 108 1.09 0.91 -3.08
N ARG A 109 0.47 0.18 -4.01
CA ARG A 109 0.49 -1.29 -4.14
C ARG A 109 1.78 -1.74 -4.79
N VAL A 110 2.33 -0.91 -5.66
CA VAL A 110 3.64 -1.06 -6.25
C VAL A 110 4.51 0.11 -5.82
N ILE A 111 5.69 -0.19 -5.29
CA ILE A 111 6.75 0.78 -5.01
C ILE A 111 7.81 0.58 -6.09
N PRO A 112 7.90 1.50 -7.07
CA PRO A 112 8.87 1.41 -8.15
C PRO A 112 10.30 1.24 -7.62
N GLY A 113 10.99 0.19 -8.07
CA GLY A 113 12.35 -0.14 -7.66
C GLY A 113 12.47 -0.97 -6.38
N ASP A 114 11.37 -1.24 -5.68
CA ASP A 114 11.36 -1.94 -4.38
C ASP A 114 10.25 -3.01 -4.32
N PRO A 115 10.49 -4.18 -4.94
CA PRO A 115 9.50 -5.26 -4.93
C PRO A 115 9.29 -5.86 -3.54
N GLU A 116 10.33 -5.92 -2.70
CA GLU A 116 10.26 -6.47 -1.34
C GLU A 116 9.29 -5.66 -0.45
N CYS A 117 9.26 -4.34 -0.61
CA CYS A 117 8.36 -3.45 0.12
C CYS A 117 7.04 -3.17 -0.61
N SER A 118 6.83 -3.69 -1.82
CA SER A 118 5.59 -3.50 -2.58
C SER A 118 4.44 -4.38 -2.04
N PRO A 119 3.30 -3.80 -1.60
CA PRO A 119 2.16 -4.59 -1.10
C PRO A 119 1.59 -5.60 -2.08
N LEU A 120 1.74 -5.39 -3.39
CA LEU A 120 1.41 -6.38 -4.42
C LEU A 120 2.18 -7.68 -4.17
N MET A 121 3.51 -7.61 -3.98
CA MET A 121 4.33 -8.79 -3.74
C MET A 121 3.98 -9.48 -2.43
N TRP A 122 3.56 -8.76 -1.40
CA TRP A 122 3.10 -9.37 -0.14
C TRP A 122 1.90 -10.28 -0.35
N ARG A 123 0.98 -9.90 -1.25
CA ARG A 123 -0.18 -10.72 -1.59
C ARG A 123 0.20 -11.91 -2.46
N LEU A 124 1.20 -11.77 -3.33
CA LEU A 124 1.64 -12.84 -4.23
C LEU A 124 2.53 -13.89 -3.53
N GLU A 125 3.29 -13.51 -2.50
CA GLU A 125 4.18 -14.39 -1.74
C GLU A 125 3.56 -14.94 -0.45
N ALA A 126 2.36 -14.49 -0.07
CA ALA A 126 1.69 -15.00 1.13
C ALA A 126 1.38 -16.51 1.00
N ALA A 127 1.55 -17.25 2.10
CA ALA A 127 1.16 -18.66 2.19
C ALA A 127 -0.27 -18.87 2.71
N GLU A 128 -0.79 -17.91 3.48
CA GLU A 128 -2.08 -18.04 4.15
C GLU A 128 -3.25 -17.89 3.15
N PRO A 129 -4.24 -18.80 3.12
CA PRO A 129 -5.32 -18.81 2.11
C PRO A 129 -6.18 -17.54 2.02
N GLY A 130 -6.24 -16.73 3.07
CA GLY A 130 -6.95 -15.43 3.07
C GLY A 130 -6.07 -14.23 2.65
N GLN A 131 -4.76 -14.47 2.55
CA GLN A 131 -3.77 -13.45 2.23
C GLN A 131 -3.22 -13.61 0.81
N VAL A 132 -3.00 -14.86 0.38
CA VAL A 132 -2.49 -15.18 -0.95
C VAL A 132 -3.46 -14.75 -2.05
N MET A 133 -2.90 -14.18 -3.13
CA MET A 133 -3.63 -13.84 -4.33
C MET A 133 -2.98 -14.49 -5.57
N PRO A 134 -3.78 -14.98 -6.54
CA PRO A 134 -5.24 -15.12 -6.43
C PRO A 134 -5.61 -16.31 -5.51
N PRO A 135 -6.81 -16.30 -4.87
CA PRO A 135 -7.17 -17.35 -3.92
C PRO A 135 -7.29 -18.72 -4.58
N GLY A 136 -6.74 -19.76 -3.93
CA GLY A 136 -6.85 -21.16 -4.36
C GLY A 136 -5.99 -21.57 -5.55
N SER A 137 -5.50 -20.62 -6.35
CA SER A 137 -4.59 -20.87 -7.47
C SER A 137 -3.45 -19.85 -7.51
N PRO A 138 -2.52 -19.86 -6.54
CA PRO A 138 -1.41 -18.92 -6.51
C PRO A 138 -0.62 -18.91 -7.82
N LEU A 139 -0.08 -17.74 -8.19
CA LEU A 139 0.78 -17.62 -9.37
C LEU A 139 2.00 -18.54 -9.24
N SER A 140 2.48 -19.06 -10.37
CA SER A 140 3.76 -19.78 -10.41
C SER A 140 4.93 -18.87 -10.08
N GLU A 141 6.07 -19.46 -9.67
CA GLU A 141 7.29 -18.71 -9.38
C GLU A 141 7.76 -17.85 -10.57
N ILE A 142 7.59 -18.34 -11.81
CA ILE A 142 8.03 -17.64 -13.02
C ILE A 142 7.10 -16.46 -13.35
N GLU A 143 5.80 -16.56 -13.08
CA GLU A 143 4.86 -15.43 -13.20
C GLU A 143 5.13 -14.36 -12.15
N ARG A 144 5.35 -14.77 -10.88
CA ARG A 144 5.76 -13.83 -9.81
C ARG A 144 7.09 -13.16 -10.15
N CYS A 145 8.02 -13.90 -10.75
CA CYS A 145 9.31 -13.37 -11.20
C CYS A 145 9.16 -12.22 -12.20
N ALA A 146 8.24 -12.33 -13.15
CA ALA A 146 8.00 -11.28 -14.14
C ALA A 146 7.49 -9.99 -13.49
N ILE A 147 6.52 -10.11 -12.57
CA ILE A 147 5.99 -8.97 -11.80
C ILE A 147 7.10 -8.34 -10.96
N MET A 148 7.84 -9.15 -10.19
CA MET A 148 8.93 -8.67 -9.35
C MET A 148 10.01 -7.94 -10.17
N THR A 149 10.38 -8.47 -11.33
CA THR A 149 11.40 -7.86 -12.20
C THR A 149 10.92 -6.53 -12.77
N TRP A 150 9.66 -6.47 -13.25
CA TRP A 150 9.06 -5.22 -13.71
C TRP A 150 9.08 -4.14 -12.62
N ILE A 151 8.71 -4.50 -11.37
CA ILE A 151 8.76 -3.57 -10.24
C ILE A 151 10.20 -3.11 -9.99
N ARG A 152 11.15 -4.04 -9.93
CA ARG A 152 12.57 -3.76 -9.70
C ARG A 152 13.15 -2.83 -10.77
N ASP A 153 12.70 -2.96 -12.02
CA ASP A 153 13.10 -2.12 -13.15
C ASP A 153 12.43 -0.73 -13.14
N GLY A 154 11.74 -0.39 -12.05
CA GLY A 154 11.13 0.90 -11.81
C GLY A 154 9.65 0.96 -12.19
N ALA A 155 8.98 -0.19 -12.31
CA ALA A 155 7.55 -0.31 -12.59
C ALA A 155 7.08 0.59 -13.75
N LYS A 156 7.87 0.65 -14.83
CA LYS A 156 7.62 1.55 -15.96
C LYS A 156 6.37 1.14 -16.71
N ARG A 157 5.65 2.14 -17.21
CA ARG A 157 4.55 1.96 -18.16
C ARG A 157 5.05 1.44 -19.50
#